data_AF-A0A6F9A540-F1
#
_entry.id   AF-A0A6F9A540-F1
#
_cell.length_a   1.000
_cell.length_b   1.000
_cell.length_c   1.000
_cell.angle_alpha   90.00
_cell.angle_beta   90.00
_cell.angle_gamma   90.00
#
_symmetry.space_group_name_H-M   'P 1'
#
loop_
_entity.id
_entity.type
_entity.pdbx_description
1 polymer ?
#
loop_
_entity_poly.entity_id
_entity_poly.type
_entity_poly.pdbx_seq_one_letter_code
_entity_poly.pdbx_strand_id
1 'polypeptide(L)'
;MCNFEPCLHSGVSEIEGRLPCSRLVVLCRNEAVLKWMSSCDHLMYQALVEILIPDVLRPIPSALTQAIRNFAKSLEGWLNNAMNVIPQRMIQTKVAAVSAFAQTMRRYTSLNHLAQAARAEQASWVCQCEEGVVQRLEQDFKATLQQQSSLEQWAAWLDNVVTQVLQPFEDRPSFPRAARQFLLKWSFYSSMVIRDLTLRSAASFGSFHLIRLLYDEYMFYLVEHRVAQATCETPIGVMGEFDDLNAMSPAYMDKDEVSEMDSDLEEDMEESGEPLAKREKAELQHEHEVIQVGALEDGSNPVVGVVQPGILHSLPHPPQDHAEHILTPSAATPTIRRCSATGNTYASV
;
A
#
# COMPACT_ATOMS: atom_id res chain seq x y z
N MET A 1 -35.28 19.80 -26.73
CA MET A 1 -36.14 18.60 -26.64
C MET A 1 -35.77 17.69 -27.80
N CYS A 2 -35.09 16.59 -27.54
CA CYS A 2 -34.80 15.58 -28.55
C CYS A 2 -35.59 14.32 -28.18
N ASN A 3 -36.60 13.99 -28.99
CA ASN A 3 -37.41 12.80 -28.76
C ASN A 3 -36.61 11.55 -29.16
N PHE A 4 -36.23 10.74 -28.18
CA PHE A 4 -35.84 9.36 -28.42
C PHE A 4 -37.11 8.50 -28.40
N GLU A 5 -37.61 8.11 -29.58
CA GLU A 5 -38.54 6.99 -29.67
C GLU A 5 -37.78 5.67 -29.46
N PRO A 6 -38.22 4.77 -28.57
CA PRO A 6 -37.58 3.48 -28.36
C PRO A 6 -38.11 2.44 -29.36
N CYS A 7 -37.32 2.12 -30.39
CA CYS A 7 -37.50 0.91 -31.22
C CYS A 7 -37.23 -0.37 -30.43
N LEU A 8 -38.11 -0.72 -29.50
CA LEU A 8 -37.98 -1.88 -28.59
C LEU A 8 -39.12 -2.91 -28.74
N HIS A 9 -40.13 -2.64 -29.55
CA HIS A 9 -41.40 -3.40 -29.53
C HIS A 9 -41.50 -4.64 -30.43
N SER A 10 -40.58 -4.86 -31.39
CA SER A 10 -40.67 -6.00 -32.32
C SER A 10 -40.10 -7.31 -31.75
N GLY A 11 -38.92 -7.28 -31.13
CA GLY A 11 -38.23 -8.48 -30.66
C GLY A 11 -38.88 -9.15 -29.44
N VAL A 12 -39.55 -8.38 -28.57
CA VAL A 12 -40.21 -8.91 -27.36
C VAL A 12 -41.33 -9.89 -27.73
N SER A 13 -42.12 -9.57 -28.76
CA SER A 13 -43.27 -10.36 -29.20
C SER A 13 -42.90 -11.76 -29.71
N GLU A 14 -41.76 -11.90 -30.41
CA GLU A 14 -41.30 -13.19 -30.93
C GLU A 14 -40.79 -14.10 -29.80
N ILE A 15 -40.03 -13.54 -28.85
CA ILE A 15 -39.51 -14.28 -27.69
C ILE A 15 -40.66 -14.75 -26.79
N GLU A 16 -41.63 -13.87 -26.52
CA GLU A 16 -42.81 -14.19 -25.70
C GLU A 16 -43.74 -15.20 -26.38
N GLY A 17 -43.79 -15.22 -27.72
CA GLY A 17 -44.45 -16.27 -28.49
C GLY A 17 -43.76 -17.65 -28.40
N ARG A 18 -42.43 -17.69 -28.23
CA ARG A 18 -41.65 -18.94 -28.12
C ARG A 18 -41.60 -19.50 -26.69
N LEU A 19 -41.52 -18.63 -25.68
CA LEU A 19 -41.59 -19.00 -24.27
C LEU A 19 -42.43 -17.98 -23.49
N PRO A 20 -43.75 -18.18 -23.36
CA PRO A 20 -44.62 -17.30 -22.60
C PRO A 20 -44.17 -17.16 -21.14
N CYS A 21 -44.35 -15.97 -20.56
CA CYS A 21 -43.92 -15.67 -19.19
C CYS A 21 -44.44 -16.69 -18.15
N SER A 22 -45.67 -17.16 -18.31
CA SER A 22 -46.28 -18.21 -17.46
C SER A 22 -45.54 -19.56 -17.54
N ARG A 23 -45.01 -19.94 -18.71
CA ARG A 23 -44.18 -21.15 -18.89
C ARG A 23 -42.77 -20.95 -18.30
N LEU A 24 -42.18 -19.76 -18.50
CA LEU A 24 -40.89 -19.40 -17.90
C LEU A 24 -40.94 -19.50 -16.36
N VAL A 25 -41.97 -18.93 -15.73
CA VAL A 25 -42.17 -18.99 -14.26
C VAL A 25 -42.28 -20.44 -13.74
N VAL A 26 -42.84 -21.37 -14.52
CA VAL A 26 -42.87 -22.80 -14.17
C VAL A 26 -41.47 -23.43 -14.30
N LEU A 27 -40.71 -23.12 -15.37
CA LEU A 27 -39.33 -23.59 -15.53
C LEU A 27 -38.42 -23.11 -14.40
N CYS A 28 -38.59 -21.87 -13.93
CA CYS A 28 -37.84 -21.32 -12.79
C CYS A 28 -38.07 -22.05 -11.45
N ARG A 29 -39.05 -22.97 -11.37
CA ARG A 29 -39.29 -23.84 -10.20
C ARG A 29 -38.62 -25.22 -10.32
N ASN A 30 -38.00 -25.54 -11.46
CA ASN A 30 -37.37 -26.83 -11.70
C ASN A 30 -35.93 -26.85 -11.15
N GLU A 31 -35.58 -27.85 -10.35
CA GLU A 31 -34.26 -27.98 -9.71
C GLU A 31 -33.10 -28.07 -10.72
N ALA A 32 -33.28 -28.75 -11.85
CA ALA A 32 -32.23 -28.85 -12.87
C ALA A 32 -32.00 -27.50 -13.56
N VAL A 33 -33.06 -26.72 -13.78
CA VAL A 33 -32.98 -25.35 -14.32
C VAL A 33 -32.31 -24.42 -13.31
N LEU A 34 -32.66 -24.49 -12.02
CA LEU A 34 -32.01 -23.72 -10.94
C LEU A 34 -30.51 -24.01 -10.86
N LYS A 35 -30.13 -25.30 -10.87
CA LYS A 35 -28.72 -25.72 -10.81
C LYS A 35 -27.94 -25.30 -12.07
N TRP A 36 -28.51 -25.51 -13.26
CA TRP A 36 -27.90 -25.09 -14.52
C TRP A 36 -27.70 -23.56 -14.57
N MET A 37 -28.71 -22.80 -14.18
CA MET A 37 -28.64 -21.34 -14.13
C MET A 37 -27.53 -20.85 -13.19
N SER A 38 -27.43 -21.45 -12.00
CA SER A 38 -26.33 -21.16 -11.05
C SER A 38 -24.96 -21.46 -11.66
N SER A 39 -24.79 -22.58 -12.37
CA SER A 39 -23.54 -22.89 -13.07
C SER A 39 -23.20 -21.87 -14.16
N CYS A 40 -24.18 -21.42 -14.95
CA CYS A 40 -24.00 -20.37 -15.95
C CYS A 40 -23.60 -19.03 -15.32
N ASP A 41 -24.24 -18.64 -14.21
CA ASP A 41 -23.91 -17.43 -13.47
C ASP A 41 -22.48 -17.47 -12.92
N HIS A 42 -22.07 -18.59 -12.32
CA HIS A 42 -20.69 -18.75 -11.82
C HIS A 42 -19.65 -18.64 -12.95
N LEU A 43 -19.89 -19.25 -14.11
CA LEU A 43 -18.98 -19.15 -15.26
C LEU A 43 -18.89 -17.71 -15.80
N MET A 44 -20.04 -17.04 -15.94
CA MET A 44 -20.10 -15.65 -16.40
C MET A 44 -19.40 -14.69 -15.41
N TYR A 45 -19.68 -14.82 -14.12
CA TYR A 45 -19.07 -13.99 -13.09
C TYR A 45 -17.57 -14.26 -12.92
N GLN A 46 -17.13 -15.51 -13.04
CA GLN A 46 -15.70 -15.85 -13.03
C GLN A 46 -14.96 -15.17 -14.21
N ALA A 47 -15.49 -15.29 -15.43
CA ALA A 47 -14.90 -14.64 -16.60
C ALA A 47 -14.87 -13.11 -16.45
N LEU A 48 -15.91 -12.49 -15.85
CA LEU A 48 -15.92 -11.06 -15.57
C LEU A 48 -14.85 -10.67 -14.53
N VAL A 49 -14.61 -11.47 -13.48
CA VAL A 49 -13.51 -11.21 -12.53
C VAL A 49 -12.16 -11.29 -13.24
N GLU A 50 -11.92 -12.30 -14.07
CA GLU A 50 -10.66 -12.49 -14.80
C GLU A 50 -10.39 -11.38 -15.82
N ILE A 51 -11.43 -10.84 -16.47
CA ILE A 51 -11.32 -9.71 -17.41
C ILE A 51 -11.09 -8.38 -16.66
N LEU A 52 -11.80 -8.14 -15.56
CA LEU A 52 -11.73 -6.87 -14.82
C LEU A 52 -10.50 -6.77 -13.90
N ILE A 53 -10.03 -7.90 -13.36
CA ILE A 53 -8.90 -7.99 -12.43
C ILE A 53 -8.04 -9.21 -12.80
N PRO A 54 -7.29 -9.16 -13.94
CA PRO A 54 -6.49 -10.28 -14.42
C PRO A 54 -5.27 -10.59 -13.54
N ASP A 55 -4.77 -9.59 -12.80
CA ASP A 55 -3.64 -9.72 -11.89
C ASP A 55 -3.87 -8.78 -10.70
N VAL A 56 -4.09 -9.34 -9.52
CA VAL A 56 -4.40 -8.57 -8.30
C VAL A 56 -3.21 -7.77 -7.77
N LEU A 57 -1.99 -8.04 -8.24
CA LEU A 57 -0.79 -7.30 -7.82
C LEU A 57 -0.52 -6.09 -8.74
N ARG A 58 -0.95 -6.10 -10.00
CA ARG A 58 -0.72 -4.97 -10.93
C ARG A 58 -1.53 -3.73 -10.53
N PRO A 59 -0.97 -2.50 -10.62
CA PRO A 59 -1.74 -1.28 -10.36
C PRO A 59 -3.00 -1.21 -11.24
N ILE A 60 -4.18 -1.07 -10.62
CA ILE A 60 -5.45 -0.84 -11.33
C ILE A 60 -5.77 0.67 -11.24
N PRO A 61 -6.10 1.35 -12.36
CA PRO A 61 -6.45 2.77 -12.33
C PRO A 61 -7.57 3.07 -11.33
N SER A 62 -7.39 4.09 -10.49
CA SER A 62 -8.30 4.43 -9.38
C SER A 62 -9.76 4.60 -9.82
N ALA A 63 -9.99 5.21 -10.99
CA ALA A 63 -11.31 5.35 -11.60
C ALA A 63 -11.98 4.01 -11.94
N LEU A 64 -11.22 3.05 -12.50
CA LEU A 64 -11.71 1.70 -12.79
C LEU A 64 -12.00 0.94 -11.50
N THR A 65 -11.12 1.02 -10.50
CA THR A 65 -11.32 0.41 -9.18
C THR A 65 -12.58 0.95 -8.51
N GLN A 66 -12.86 2.27 -8.62
CA GLN A 66 -14.09 2.86 -8.10
C GLN A 66 -15.34 2.40 -8.89
N ALA A 67 -15.25 2.29 -10.22
CA ALA A 67 -16.34 1.78 -11.05
C ALA A 67 -16.70 0.33 -10.68
N ILE A 68 -15.69 -0.55 -10.49
CA ILE A 68 -15.86 -1.93 -10.03
C ILE A 68 -16.53 -1.97 -8.65
N ARG A 69 -16.07 -1.15 -7.69
CA ARG A 69 -16.68 -1.08 -6.34
C ARG A 69 -18.14 -0.60 -6.37
N ASN A 70 -18.44 0.43 -7.17
CA ASN A 70 -19.79 0.96 -7.32
C ASN A 70 -20.73 -0.07 -7.97
N PHE A 71 -20.28 -0.73 -9.04
CA PHE A 71 -21.00 -1.82 -9.71
C PHE A 71 -21.28 -2.97 -8.73
N ALA A 72 -20.26 -3.44 -8.01
CA ALA A 72 -20.38 -4.50 -7.01
C ALA A 72 -21.36 -4.17 -5.87
N LYS A 73 -21.49 -2.89 -5.50
CA LYS A 73 -22.43 -2.43 -4.45
C LYS A 73 -23.89 -2.42 -4.94
N SER A 74 -24.13 -2.08 -6.20
CA SER A 74 -25.49 -1.87 -6.74
C SER A 74 -26.10 -3.10 -7.43
N LEU A 75 -25.26 -4.04 -7.89
CA LEU A 75 -25.67 -5.19 -8.71
C LEU A 75 -26.77 -6.05 -8.05
N GLU A 76 -26.71 -6.29 -6.74
CA GLU A 76 -27.70 -7.08 -6.02
C GLU A 76 -29.09 -6.41 -5.99
N GLY A 77 -29.13 -5.08 -5.79
CA GLY A 77 -30.37 -4.32 -5.83
C GLY A 77 -30.99 -4.26 -7.23
N TRP A 78 -30.15 -4.10 -8.26
CA TRP A 78 -30.61 -4.15 -9.66
C TRP A 78 -31.18 -5.52 -10.04
N LEU A 79 -30.53 -6.61 -9.61
CA LEU A 79 -31.00 -7.97 -9.85
C LEU A 79 -32.36 -8.23 -9.17
N ASN A 80 -32.50 -7.88 -7.88
CA ASN A 80 -33.75 -8.07 -7.15
C ASN A 80 -34.92 -7.31 -7.81
N ASN A 81 -34.68 -6.06 -8.23
CA ASN A 81 -35.68 -5.25 -8.92
C ASN A 81 -36.08 -5.85 -10.28
N ALA A 82 -35.11 -6.34 -11.06
CA ALA A 82 -35.36 -6.93 -12.38
C ALA A 82 -36.07 -8.30 -12.32
N MET A 83 -35.99 -9.00 -11.19
CA MET A 83 -36.55 -10.35 -11.03
C MET A 83 -37.85 -10.41 -10.22
N ASN A 84 -38.50 -9.28 -9.95
CA ASN A 84 -39.66 -9.19 -9.05
C ASN A 84 -40.88 -10.08 -9.40
N VAL A 85 -41.05 -10.52 -10.65
CA VAL A 85 -42.12 -11.46 -11.10
C VAL A 85 -41.69 -12.95 -11.05
N ILE A 86 -40.41 -13.23 -10.77
CA ILE A 86 -39.82 -14.58 -10.83
C ILE A 86 -39.98 -15.32 -9.47
N PRO A 87 -40.10 -16.67 -9.43
CA PRO A 87 -40.17 -17.39 -8.16
C PRO A 87 -38.97 -17.14 -7.23
N GLN A 88 -39.25 -16.90 -5.95
CA GLN A 88 -38.27 -16.54 -4.92
C GLN A 88 -37.05 -17.47 -4.86
N ARG A 89 -37.21 -18.78 -5.09
CA ARG A 89 -36.08 -19.73 -5.10
C ARG A 89 -35.05 -19.44 -6.20
N MET A 90 -35.51 -19.02 -7.38
CA MET A 90 -34.63 -18.59 -8.48
C MET A 90 -33.96 -17.25 -8.18
N ILE A 91 -34.69 -16.31 -7.55
CA ILE A 91 -34.11 -15.04 -7.07
C ILE A 91 -32.99 -15.32 -6.07
N GLN A 92 -33.23 -16.16 -5.06
CA GLN A 92 -32.23 -16.54 -4.06
C GLN A 92 -30.99 -17.18 -4.68
N THR A 93 -31.15 -18.08 -5.66
CA THR A 93 -30.02 -18.67 -6.41
C THR A 93 -29.20 -17.62 -7.16
N LYS A 94 -29.86 -16.68 -7.84
CA LYS A 94 -29.23 -15.57 -8.57
C LYS A 94 -28.53 -14.59 -7.64
N VAL A 95 -29.20 -14.20 -6.55
CA VAL A 95 -28.67 -13.30 -5.52
C VAL A 95 -27.43 -13.92 -4.88
N ALA A 96 -27.46 -15.19 -4.47
CA ALA A 96 -26.29 -15.86 -3.89
C ALA A 96 -25.05 -15.81 -4.80
N ALA A 97 -25.23 -16.04 -6.11
CA ALA A 97 -24.14 -15.93 -7.09
C ALA A 97 -23.65 -14.47 -7.25
N VAL A 98 -24.56 -13.49 -7.30
CA VAL A 98 -24.24 -12.06 -7.34
C VAL A 98 -23.52 -11.58 -6.09
N SER A 99 -23.96 -11.96 -4.88
CA SER A 99 -23.33 -11.57 -3.63
C SER A 99 -21.91 -12.15 -3.52
N ALA A 100 -21.69 -13.39 -3.98
CA ALA A 100 -20.36 -14.02 -4.04
C ALA A 100 -19.42 -13.32 -5.05
N PHE A 101 -19.93 -12.96 -6.22
CA PHE A 101 -19.21 -12.18 -7.24
C PHE A 101 -18.86 -10.77 -6.74
N ALA A 102 -19.83 -10.07 -6.14
CA ALA A 102 -19.63 -8.74 -5.54
C ALA A 102 -18.63 -8.76 -4.38
N GLN A 103 -18.65 -9.80 -3.54
CA GLN A 103 -17.67 -10.00 -2.47
C GLN A 103 -16.26 -10.28 -3.04
N THR A 104 -16.15 -11.07 -4.11
CA THR A 104 -14.88 -11.33 -4.80
C THR A 104 -14.28 -10.06 -5.40
N MET A 105 -15.08 -9.26 -6.14
CA MET A 105 -14.63 -7.97 -6.67
C MET A 105 -14.18 -7.00 -5.56
N ARG A 106 -14.92 -6.93 -4.44
CA ARG A 106 -14.52 -6.12 -3.28
C ARG A 106 -13.21 -6.63 -2.65
N ARG A 107 -13.06 -7.94 -2.45
CA ARG A 107 -11.83 -8.53 -1.90
C ARG A 107 -10.62 -8.29 -2.80
N TYR A 108 -10.75 -8.46 -4.11
CA TYR A 108 -9.64 -8.26 -5.06
C TYR A 108 -9.27 -6.79 -5.21
N THR A 109 -10.23 -5.87 -5.24
CA THR A 109 -9.92 -4.42 -5.26
C THR A 109 -9.27 -3.96 -3.95
N SER A 110 -9.66 -4.49 -2.79
CA SER A 110 -8.96 -4.22 -1.52
C SER A 110 -7.56 -4.84 -1.46
N LEU A 111 -7.39 -6.10 -1.89
CA LEU A 111 -6.08 -6.74 -1.96
C LEU A 111 -5.13 -6.02 -2.92
N ASN A 112 -5.65 -5.51 -4.04
CA ASN A 112 -4.88 -4.69 -4.97
C ASN A 112 -4.35 -3.42 -4.31
N HIS A 113 -5.19 -2.71 -3.55
CA HIS A 113 -4.79 -1.52 -2.81
C HIS A 113 -3.70 -1.83 -1.77
N LEU A 114 -3.89 -2.89 -0.96
CA LEU A 114 -2.89 -3.35 0.00
C LEU A 114 -1.57 -3.74 -0.68
N ALA A 115 -1.63 -4.42 -1.83
CA ALA A 115 -0.45 -4.79 -2.59
C ALA A 115 0.28 -3.57 -3.18
N GLN A 116 -0.41 -2.47 -3.52
CA GLN A 116 0.24 -1.21 -3.91
C GLN A 116 0.89 -0.54 -2.70
N ALA A 117 0.17 -0.42 -1.58
CA ALA A 117 0.68 0.19 -0.34
C ALA A 117 1.94 -0.52 0.16
N ALA A 118 1.92 -1.86 0.26
CA ALA A 118 3.08 -2.64 0.66
C ALA A 118 4.29 -2.48 -0.27
N ARG A 119 4.10 -2.22 -1.57
CA ARG A 119 5.21 -1.92 -2.50
C ARG A 119 5.75 -0.51 -2.35
N ALA A 120 4.88 0.47 -2.09
CA ALA A 120 5.30 1.85 -1.79
C ALA A 120 6.07 1.89 -0.46
N GLU A 121 5.53 1.26 0.59
CA GLU A 121 6.20 1.08 1.87
C GLU A 121 7.53 0.35 1.69
N GLN A 122 7.58 -0.84 1.06
CA GLN A 122 8.84 -1.57 0.90
C GLN A 122 9.90 -0.74 0.16
N ALA A 123 9.53 0.05 -0.86
CA ALA A 123 10.46 0.98 -1.50
C ALA A 123 10.90 2.10 -0.54
N SER A 124 9.99 2.66 0.26
CA SER A 124 10.31 3.68 1.27
C SER A 124 11.21 3.17 2.40
N TRP A 125 10.97 1.96 2.92
CA TRP A 125 11.78 1.33 3.96
C TRP A 125 13.16 0.93 3.46
N VAL A 126 13.26 0.36 2.25
CA VAL A 126 14.57 -0.05 1.66
C VAL A 126 15.41 1.16 1.25
N CYS A 127 14.79 2.25 0.78
CA CYS A 127 15.53 3.40 0.28
C CYS A 127 15.65 4.56 1.29
N GLN A 128 14.87 4.59 2.37
CA GLN A 128 14.80 5.74 3.29
C GLN A 128 14.76 7.08 2.54
N CYS A 129 13.95 7.16 1.48
CA CYS A 129 13.76 8.39 0.71
C CYS A 129 12.53 9.12 1.22
N GLU A 130 12.64 10.44 1.42
CA GLU A 130 11.47 11.28 1.64
C GLU A 130 10.52 11.14 0.44
N GLU A 131 9.25 10.79 0.69
CA GLU A 131 8.25 10.59 -0.36
C GLU A 131 8.12 11.83 -1.26
N GLY A 132 8.25 13.03 -0.67
CA GLY A 132 8.27 14.30 -1.40
C GLY A 132 9.40 14.43 -2.41
N VAL A 133 10.60 13.89 -2.12
CA VAL A 133 11.72 13.87 -3.09
C VAL A 133 11.37 12.95 -4.25
N VAL A 134 10.91 11.72 -3.98
CA VAL A 134 10.59 10.74 -5.03
C VAL A 134 9.49 11.25 -5.95
N GLN A 135 8.42 11.84 -5.41
CA GLN A 135 7.33 12.42 -6.20
C GLN A 135 7.79 13.59 -7.06
N ARG A 136 8.64 14.49 -6.54
CA ARG A 136 9.22 15.61 -7.32
C ARG A 136 10.08 15.09 -8.47
N LEU A 137 10.98 14.13 -8.20
CA LEU A 137 11.83 13.52 -9.23
C LEU A 137 11.02 12.81 -10.33
N GLU A 138 9.95 12.11 -9.96
CA GLU A 138 9.03 11.49 -10.92
C GLU A 138 8.32 12.53 -11.80
N GLN A 139 7.86 13.64 -11.19
CA GLN A 139 7.18 14.72 -11.89
C GLN A 139 8.11 15.44 -12.88
N ASP A 140 9.32 15.81 -12.43
CA ASP A 140 10.30 16.51 -13.26
C ASP A 140 10.82 15.61 -14.40
N PHE A 141 11.09 14.33 -14.12
CA PHE A 141 11.47 13.36 -15.15
C PHE A 141 10.40 13.26 -16.26
N LYS A 142 9.11 13.20 -15.88
CA LYS A 142 8.00 13.19 -16.86
C LYS A 142 7.92 14.49 -17.65
N ALA A 143 8.12 15.65 -17.01
CA ALA A 143 8.11 16.94 -17.67
C ALA A 143 9.24 17.07 -18.71
N THR A 144 10.47 16.72 -18.32
CA THR A 144 11.65 16.73 -19.20
C THR A 144 11.50 15.75 -20.37
N LEU A 145 10.93 14.57 -20.13
CA LEU A 145 10.63 13.59 -21.19
C LEU A 145 9.57 14.09 -22.18
N GLN A 146 8.53 14.78 -21.70
CA GLN A 146 7.48 15.34 -22.56
C GLN A 146 7.95 16.53 -23.41
N GLN A 147 8.93 17.29 -22.93
CA GLN A 147 9.49 18.46 -23.62
C GLN A 147 10.47 18.12 -24.75
N GLN A 148 10.79 16.83 -24.95
CA GLN A 148 11.82 16.37 -25.90
C GLN A 148 13.19 17.03 -25.66
N SER A 149 13.55 17.21 -24.39
CA SER A 149 14.74 17.94 -23.97
C SER A 149 16.04 17.35 -24.52
N SER A 150 17.01 18.23 -24.80
CA SER A 150 18.34 17.86 -25.28
C SER A 150 19.18 17.19 -24.19
N LEU A 151 20.28 16.52 -24.56
CA LEU A 151 21.13 15.82 -23.60
C LEU A 151 21.73 16.78 -22.56
N GLU A 152 22.04 18.01 -22.95
CA GLU A 152 22.55 19.06 -22.06
C GLU A 152 21.50 19.48 -21.02
N GLN A 153 20.23 19.53 -21.41
CA GLN A 153 19.11 19.81 -20.50
C GLN A 153 18.88 18.65 -19.53
N TRP A 154 19.04 17.40 -19.99
CA TRP A 154 19.02 16.22 -19.12
C TRP A 154 20.21 16.20 -18.15
N ALA A 155 21.41 16.56 -18.59
CA ALA A 155 22.59 16.68 -17.74
C ALA A 155 22.38 17.76 -16.66
N ALA A 156 21.87 18.94 -17.04
CA ALA A 156 21.51 19.98 -16.09
C ALA A 156 20.41 19.55 -15.11
N TRP A 157 19.43 18.74 -15.53
CA TRP A 157 18.45 18.15 -14.62
C TRP A 157 19.12 17.20 -13.62
N LEU A 158 19.96 16.26 -14.07
CA LEU A 158 20.69 15.32 -13.21
C LEU A 158 21.57 16.06 -12.20
N ASP A 159 22.29 17.11 -12.60
CA ASP A 159 23.07 17.95 -11.69
C ASP A 159 22.19 18.57 -10.59
N ASN A 160 21.05 19.17 -10.98
CA ASN A 160 20.07 19.74 -10.03
C ASN A 160 19.48 18.69 -9.07
N VAL A 161 19.36 17.42 -9.48
CA VAL A 161 18.96 16.32 -8.60
C VAL A 161 20.03 16.06 -7.54
N VAL A 162 21.29 15.91 -7.95
CA VAL A 162 22.40 15.69 -7.01
C VAL A 162 22.55 16.88 -6.06
N THR A 163 22.44 18.10 -6.56
CA THR A 163 22.48 19.32 -5.74
C THR A 163 21.39 19.29 -4.67
N GLN A 164 20.12 19.12 -5.04
CA GLN A 164 19.01 19.13 -4.08
C GLN A 164 19.09 18.03 -3.03
N VAL A 165 19.63 16.84 -3.37
CA VAL A 165 19.72 15.72 -2.43
C VAL A 165 20.93 15.84 -1.51
N LEU A 166 22.06 16.38 -1.98
CA LEU A 166 23.29 16.50 -1.18
C LEU A 166 23.41 17.83 -0.42
N GLN A 167 22.71 18.89 -0.83
CA GLN A 167 22.71 20.21 -0.18
C GLN A 167 22.51 20.17 1.35
N PRO A 168 21.60 19.36 1.94
CA PRO A 168 21.42 19.32 3.40
C PRO A 168 22.65 18.83 4.19
N PHE A 169 23.57 18.14 3.51
CA PHE A 169 24.78 17.55 4.06
C PHE A 169 26.04 18.39 3.75
N GLU A 170 25.94 19.48 2.99
CA GLU A 170 27.08 20.36 2.70
C GLU A 170 27.75 20.82 4.00
N ASP A 171 29.09 20.91 3.96
CA ASP A 171 29.97 21.18 5.10
C ASP A 171 29.90 20.18 6.29
N ARG A 172 29.12 19.09 6.20
CA ARG A 172 29.09 18.02 7.22
C ARG A 172 30.10 16.90 6.96
N PRO A 173 30.69 16.28 8.00
CA PRO A 173 31.54 15.10 7.84
C PRO A 173 30.78 13.89 7.28
N SER A 174 29.46 13.85 7.41
CA SER A 174 28.58 12.83 6.86
C SER A 174 28.36 12.94 5.32
N PHE A 175 28.86 14.00 4.66
CA PHE A 175 28.66 14.22 3.21
C PHE A 175 29.10 13.04 2.31
N PRO A 176 30.31 12.44 2.45
CA PRO A 176 30.71 11.32 1.59
C PRO A 176 29.85 10.07 1.80
N ARG A 177 29.36 9.85 3.04
CA ARG A 177 28.45 8.75 3.39
C ARG A 177 27.06 8.98 2.78
N ALA A 178 26.51 10.19 2.87
CA ALA A 178 25.25 10.57 2.23
C ALA A 178 25.33 10.45 0.70
N ALA A 179 26.45 10.86 0.09
CA ALA A 179 26.74 10.71 -1.33
C ALA A 179 26.75 9.24 -1.79
N ARG A 180 27.41 8.34 -1.06
CA ARG A 180 27.37 6.89 -1.32
C ARG A 180 25.96 6.32 -1.15
N GLN A 181 25.25 6.71 -0.08
CA GLN A 181 23.87 6.27 0.16
C GLN A 181 22.92 6.71 -0.97
N PHE A 182 23.09 7.93 -1.50
CA PHE A 182 22.35 8.43 -2.65
C PHE A 182 22.58 7.59 -3.92
N LEU A 183 23.83 7.25 -4.25
CA LEU A 183 24.15 6.40 -5.41
C LEU A 183 23.54 4.98 -5.29
N LEU A 184 23.54 4.40 -4.08
CA LEU A 184 22.87 3.12 -3.81
C LEU A 184 21.34 3.22 -4.04
N LYS A 185 20.70 4.26 -3.49
CA LYS A 185 19.26 4.53 -3.68
C LYS A 185 18.94 4.75 -5.17
N TRP A 186 19.75 5.55 -5.88
CA TRP A 186 19.65 5.78 -7.31
C TRP A 186 19.71 4.48 -8.11
N SER A 187 20.72 3.63 -7.87
CA SER A 187 20.91 2.35 -8.55
C SER A 187 19.76 1.38 -8.29
N PHE A 188 19.23 1.35 -7.06
CA PHE A 188 18.06 0.52 -6.72
C PHE A 188 16.79 0.95 -7.47
N TYR A 189 16.39 2.22 -7.39
CA TYR A 189 15.14 2.71 -8.00
C TYR A 189 15.14 2.55 -9.52
N SER A 190 16.24 2.93 -10.16
CA SER A 190 16.41 2.82 -11.60
C SER A 190 16.46 1.35 -12.07
N SER A 191 17.01 0.44 -11.26
CA SER A 191 16.90 -1.01 -11.48
C SER A 191 15.46 -1.53 -11.33
N MET A 192 14.66 -0.99 -10.39
CA MET A 192 13.21 -1.27 -10.32
C MET A 192 12.48 -0.86 -11.61
N VAL A 193 12.81 0.31 -12.17
CA VAL A 193 12.24 0.81 -13.45
C VAL A 193 12.59 -0.13 -14.61
N ILE A 194 13.87 -0.50 -14.78
CA ILE A 194 14.29 -1.43 -15.83
C ILE A 194 13.60 -2.80 -15.67
N ARG A 195 13.47 -3.31 -14.44
CA ARG A 195 12.75 -4.56 -14.17
C ARG A 195 11.27 -4.50 -14.57
N ASP A 196 10.57 -3.41 -14.25
CA ASP A 196 9.15 -3.25 -14.60
C ASP A 196 8.96 -3.12 -16.13
N LEU A 197 9.84 -2.38 -16.82
CA LEU A 197 9.84 -2.30 -18.29
C LEU A 197 10.06 -3.66 -18.96
N THR A 198 10.99 -4.48 -18.43
CA THR A 198 11.20 -5.87 -18.88
C THR A 198 9.96 -6.74 -18.66
N LEU A 199 9.38 -6.72 -17.46
CA LEU A 199 8.20 -7.54 -17.13
C LEU A 199 6.94 -7.15 -17.91
N ARG A 200 6.86 -5.91 -18.42
CA ARG A 200 5.80 -5.43 -19.31
C ARG A 200 6.11 -5.60 -20.80
N SER A 201 7.30 -6.09 -21.15
CA SER A 201 7.80 -6.14 -22.54
C SER A 201 7.64 -4.78 -23.27
N ALA A 202 7.99 -3.69 -22.59
CA ALA A 202 7.75 -2.34 -23.08
C ALA A 202 8.55 -2.06 -24.38
N ALA A 203 7.88 -1.55 -25.42
CA ALA A 203 8.53 -1.22 -26.69
C ALA A 203 9.67 -0.18 -26.58
N SER A 204 9.64 0.65 -25.53
CA SER A 204 10.68 1.64 -25.21
C SER A 204 11.87 1.08 -24.41
N PHE A 205 11.86 -0.21 -24.05
CA PHE A 205 12.88 -0.83 -23.17
C PHE A 205 14.32 -0.54 -23.61
N GLY A 206 14.64 -0.73 -24.90
CA GLY A 206 16.01 -0.52 -25.41
C GLY A 206 16.49 0.93 -25.24
N SER A 207 15.63 1.91 -25.50
CA SER A 207 15.96 3.33 -25.32
C SER A 207 16.13 3.68 -23.84
N PHE A 208 15.24 3.19 -22.96
CA PHE A 208 15.37 3.41 -21.51
C PHE A 208 16.61 2.72 -20.92
N HIS A 209 17.02 1.58 -21.46
CA HIS A 209 18.25 0.90 -21.02
C HIS A 209 19.52 1.69 -21.40
N LEU A 210 19.56 2.30 -22.58
CA LEU A 210 20.67 3.20 -22.96
C LEU A 210 20.70 4.46 -22.08
N ILE A 211 19.53 5.05 -21.80
CA ILE A 211 19.41 6.21 -20.89
C ILE A 211 19.88 5.84 -19.48
N ARG A 212 19.46 4.67 -18.97
CA ARG A 212 19.87 4.13 -17.65
C ARG A 212 21.39 4.08 -17.51
N LEU A 213 22.08 3.49 -18.49
CA LEU A 213 23.55 3.34 -18.49
C LEU A 213 24.24 4.71 -18.55
N LEU A 214 23.78 5.61 -19.41
CA LEU A 214 24.35 6.96 -19.51
C LEU A 214 24.17 7.76 -18.22
N TYR A 215 23.03 7.64 -17.55
CA TYR A 215 22.74 8.40 -16.33
C TYR A 215 23.45 7.81 -15.11
N ASP A 216 23.80 6.52 -15.09
CA ASP A 216 24.68 5.97 -14.04
C ASP A 216 26.05 6.62 -14.07
N GLU A 217 26.74 6.54 -15.21
CA GLU A 217 28.09 7.08 -15.37
C GLU A 217 28.10 8.59 -15.07
N TYR A 218 27.06 9.32 -15.51
CA TYR A 218 26.97 10.75 -15.24
C TYR A 218 26.61 11.08 -13.78
N MET A 219 25.74 10.31 -13.13
CA MET A 219 25.47 10.46 -11.68
C MET A 219 26.71 10.17 -10.85
N PHE A 220 27.46 9.13 -11.19
CA PHE A 220 28.72 8.79 -10.53
C PHE A 220 29.73 9.93 -10.68
N TYR A 221 29.94 10.44 -11.90
CA TYR A 221 30.77 11.61 -12.18
C TYR A 221 30.37 12.86 -11.36
N LEU A 222 29.09 13.20 -11.31
CA LEU A 222 28.58 14.35 -10.54
C LEU A 222 28.84 14.19 -9.04
N VAL A 223 28.57 13.00 -8.50
CA VAL A 223 28.72 12.72 -7.06
C VAL A 223 30.20 12.65 -6.68
N GLU A 224 31.06 12.02 -7.49
CA GLU A 224 32.52 12.02 -7.32
C GLU A 224 33.06 13.45 -7.22
N HIS A 225 32.67 14.33 -8.15
CA HIS A 225 33.11 15.72 -8.17
C HIS A 225 32.60 16.53 -6.96
N ARG A 226 31.37 16.25 -6.50
CA ARG A 226 30.80 16.84 -5.28
C ARG A 226 31.56 16.40 -4.02
N VAL A 227 31.87 15.11 -3.89
CA VAL A 227 32.62 14.56 -2.75
C VAL A 227 34.04 15.11 -2.72
N ALA A 228 34.74 15.13 -3.86
CA ALA A 228 36.09 15.67 -3.96
C ALA A 228 36.16 17.16 -3.54
N GLN A 229 35.15 17.96 -3.92
CA GLN A 229 35.04 19.35 -3.47
C GLN A 229 34.83 19.45 -1.95
N ALA A 230 33.95 18.62 -1.38
CA ALA A 230 33.67 18.62 0.05
C ALA A 230 34.85 18.12 0.91
N THR A 231 35.58 17.08 0.47
CA THR A 231 36.76 16.56 1.18
C THR A 231 38.04 17.36 0.92
N CYS A 232 37.99 18.35 0.00
CA CYS A 232 39.15 19.07 -0.52
C CYS A 232 40.21 18.17 -1.17
N GLU A 233 39.77 17.06 -1.76
CA GLU A 233 40.61 16.10 -2.47
C GLU A 233 40.47 16.24 -4.00
N THR A 234 41.26 15.47 -4.74
CA THR A 234 41.05 15.32 -6.19
C THR A 234 40.04 14.21 -6.45
N PRO A 235 39.23 14.26 -7.53
CA PRO A 235 38.30 13.17 -7.88
C PRO A 235 38.97 11.79 -7.95
N ILE A 236 40.20 11.75 -8.51
CA ILE A 236 41.05 10.55 -8.57
C ILE A 236 41.41 9.99 -7.17
N GLY A 237 41.52 10.85 -6.15
CA GLY A 237 41.73 10.43 -4.77
C GLY A 237 40.49 9.76 -4.17
N VAL A 238 39.32 10.36 -4.39
CA VAL A 238 38.02 9.85 -3.91
C VAL A 238 37.68 8.48 -4.51
N MET A 239 38.01 8.25 -5.79
CA MET A 239 37.84 6.95 -6.47
C MET A 239 38.42 5.76 -5.69
N GLY A 240 39.53 5.96 -4.96
CA GLY A 240 40.17 4.91 -4.17
C GLY A 240 39.34 4.38 -2.98
N GLU A 241 38.32 5.13 -2.53
CA GLU A 241 37.37 4.70 -1.50
C GLU A 241 36.00 4.30 -2.08
N PHE A 242 35.77 4.47 -3.39
CA PHE A 242 34.47 4.22 -4.04
C PHE A 242 34.43 2.91 -4.84
N ASP A 243 35.57 2.29 -5.16
CA ASP A 243 35.63 1.07 -5.98
C ASP A 243 34.93 -0.15 -5.31
N ASP A 244 34.79 -0.16 -3.98
CA ASP A 244 34.03 -1.16 -3.22
C ASP A 244 32.52 -1.15 -3.54
N LEU A 245 31.97 -0.08 -4.13
CA LEU A 245 30.56 -0.02 -4.54
C LEU A 245 30.24 -0.98 -5.70
N ASN A 246 31.24 -1.35 -6.54
CA ASN A 246 31.06 -2.36 -7.58
C ASN A 246 30.96 -3.79 -7.02
N ALA A 247 31.38 -4.03 -5.77
CA ALA A 247 31.17 -5.30 -5.07
C ALA A 247 29.76 -5.41 -4.45
N MET A 248 29.10 -4.28 -4.17
CA MET A 248 27.77 -4.19 -3.55
C MET A 248 26.62 -4.47 -4.53
N SER A 249 26.61 -5.68 -5.11
CA SER A 249 25.36 -6.24 -5.64
C SER A 249 24.37 -6.47 -4.48
N PRO A 250 23.05 -6.25 -4.64
CA PRO A 250 22.05 -6.47 -3.58
C PRO A 250 21.97 -7.91 -3.03
N ALA A 251 22.74 -8.84 -3.60
CA ALA A 251 22.92 -10.21 -3.12
C ALA A 251 23.94 -10.34 -1.96
N TYR A 252 24.74 -9.32 -1.66
CA TYR A 252 25.87 -9.39 -0.72
C TYR A 252 25.87 -8.33 0.39
N MET A 253 24.78 -7.56 0.57
CA MET A 253 24.67 -6.67 1.72
C MET A 253 24.53 -7.50 3.01
N ASP A 254 25.59 -7.50 3.83
CA ASP A 254 25.50 -8.05 5.18
C ASP A 254 24.63 -7.14 6.06
N LYS A 255 23.97 -7.72 7.06
CA LYS A 255 22.96 -6.99 7.85
C LYS A 255 23.55 -5.95 8.80
N ASP A 256 24.80 -6.15 9.19
CA ASP A 256 25.41 -5.39 10.27
C ASP A 256 25.83 -3.99 9.79
N GLU A 257 26.38 -3.85 8.58
CA GLU A 257 26.75 -2.54 8.00
C GLU A 257 25.55 -1.61 7.81
N VAL A 258 24.38 -2.14 7.43
CA VAL A 258 23.15 -1.33 7.30
C VAL A 258 22.68 -0.79 8.64
N SER A 259 22.97 -1.49 9.75
CA SER A 259 22.55 -1.07 11.09
C SER A 259 23.42 0.06 11.67
N GLU A 260 24.74 0.02 11.46
CA GLU A 260 25.65 1.13 11.76
C GLU A 260 25.42 2.32 10.80
N MET A 261 24.94 2.05 9.57
CA MET A 261 24.59 3.10 8.60
C MET A 261 23.42 3.98 9.06
N ASP A 262 22.51 3.45 9.89
CA ASP A 262 21.29 4.13 10.37
C ASP A 262 21.53 4.90 11.69
N SER A 263 22.27 4.31 12.64
CA SER A 263 22.45 4.88 13.99
C SER A 263 23.04 6.29 13.99
N ASP A 264 24.07 6.53 13.18
CA ASP A 264 24.82 7.79 13.23
C ASP A 264 24.08 8.91 12.47
N LEU A 265 23.06 8.57 11.66
CA LEU A 265 22.21 9.54 10.98
C LEU A 265 21.05 10.01 11.88
N GLU A 266 20.60 9.20 12.83
CA GLU A 266 19.65 9.66 13.85
C GLU A 266 20.31 10.69 14.80
N GLU A 267 21.56 10.48 15.24
CA GLU A 267 22.29 11.46 16.07
C GLU A 267 22.51 12.81 15.34
N ASP A 268 22.89 12.80 14.06
CA ASP A 268 23.10 14.02 13.23
C ASP A 268 21.78 14.77 12.88
N MET A 269 20.62 14.14 13.07
CA MET A 269 19.30 14.69 12.76
C MET A 269 18.55 15.27 13.97
N GLU A 270 18.86 14.86 15.21
CA GLU A 270 18.22 15.43 16.40
C GLU A 270 18.63 16.89 16.68
N GLU A 271 19.79 17.36 16.19
CA GLU A 271 20.25 18.74 16.41
C GLU A 271 19.51 19.79 15.53
N SER A 272 18.88 19.37 14.42
CA SER A 272 18.12 20.24 13.52
C SER A 272 16.61 20.14 13.80
N GLY A 273 16.14 20.91 14.77
CA GLY A 273 14.80 20.83 15.37
C GLY A 273 13.60 20.53 14.45
N GLU A 274 12.70 19.67 14.96
CA GLU A 274 11.54 19.16 14.25
C GLU A 274 10.67 20.22 13.54
N PRO A 275 10.20 19.96 12.30
CA PRO A 275 9.24 20.83 11.65
C PRO A 275 7.86 20.75 12.33
N LEU A 276 7.34 21.92 12.72
CA LEU A 276 6.07 22.13 13.44
C LEU A 276 4.84 21.42 12.83
N ALA A 277 4.88 21.03 11.56
CA ALA A 277 3.80 20.33 10.86
C ALA A 277 3.44 18.95 11.43
N LYS A 278 4.31 18.30 12.23
CA LYS A 278 3.95 17.05 12.94
C LYS A 278 3.10 17.30 14.19
N ARG A 279 3.24 18.45 14.85
CA ARG A 279 2.56 18.75 16.13
C ARG A 279 1.07 19.02 15.94
N GLU A 280 0.70 19.78 14.92
CA GLU A 280 -0.70 20.16 14.65
C GLU A 280 -1.57 18.97 14.20
N LYS A 281 -0.95 17.89 13.68
CA LYS A 281 -1.67 16.67 13.28
C LYS A 281 -1.96 15.70 14.43
N ALA A 282 -1.25 15.81 15.55
CA ALA A 282 -1.43 14.94 16.71
C ALA A 282 -2.62 15.35 17.60
N GLU A 283 -3.02 16.64 17.57
CA GLU A 283 -4.04 17.20 18.47
C GLU A 283 -5.49 17.08 17.94
N LEU A 284 -5.71 16.53 16.73
CA LEU A 284 -7.04 16.36 16.11
C LEU A 284 -7.50 14.89 15.95
N GLN A 285 -6.82 13.93 16.58
CA GLN A 285 -7.23 12.52 16.60
C GLN A 285 -7.11 11.88 18.00
N HIS A 286 -7.89 12.38 18.96
CA HIS A 286 -8.09 11.71 20.27
C HIS A 286 -9.53 11.85 20.78
N GLU A 287 -10.51 11.48 19.96
CA GLU A 287 -11.83 11.07 20.44
C GLU A 287 -11.87 9.54 20.55
N HIS A 288 -11.36 8.98 21.66
CA HIS A 288 -11.49 7.56 21.95
C HIS A 288 -12.90 7.25 22.47
N GLU A 289 -13.71 6.59 21.64
CA GLU A 289 -14.94 5.93 22.07
C GLU A 289 -14.57 4.66 22.87
N VAL A 290 -14.54 4.76 24.19
CA VAL A 290 -14.12 3.65 25.07
C VAL A 290 -15.23 2.60 25.17
N ILE A 291 -15.13 1.55 24.35
CA ILE A 291 -15.99 0.36 24.45
C ILE A 291 -15.55 -0.46 25.67
N GLN A 292 -16.24 -0.28 26.80
CA GLN A 292 -16.00 -1.07 28.00
C GLN A 292 -16.83 -2.37 27.96
N VAL A 293 -16.19 -3.48 27.59
CA VAL A 293 -16.82 -4.82 27.61
C VAL A 293 -16.79 -5.38 29.03
N GLY A 294 -17.82 -5.12 29.82
CA GLY A 294 -18.03 -5.76 31.11
C GLY A 294 -18.58 -7.18 30.95
N ALA A 295 -17.81 -8.18 31.37
CA ALA A 295 -18.33 -9.53 31.54
C ALA A 295 -19.10 -9.61 32.88
N LEU A 296 -20.39 -9.96 32.82
CA LEU A 296 -21.14 -10.44 33.99
C LEU A 296 -21.19 -11.96 33.95
N GLU A 297 -20.86 -12.60 35.06
CA GLU A 297 -21.09 -14.02 35.29
C GLU A 297 -22.57 -14.29 35.60
N ASP A 298 -23.45 -14.17 34.59
CA ASP A 298 -24.63 -15.04 34.51
C ASP A 298 -25.20 -15.05 33.09
N GLY A 299 -25.61 -16.24 32.61
CA GLY A 299 -25.81 -16.54 31.19
C GLY A 299 -27.04 -15.89 30.53
N SER A 300 -27.02 -14.57 30.30
CA SER A 300 -28.03 -13.82 29.55
C SER A 300 -27.41 -12.87 28.52
N ASN A 301 -28.11 -12.64 27.40
CA ASN A 301 -27.56 -11.95 26.22
C ASN A 301 -27.04 -10.52 26.52
N PRO A 302 -25.92 -10.10 25.90
CA PRO A 302 -25.39 -8.75 26.06
C PRO A 302 -26.32 -7.70 25.46
N VAL A 303 -26.58 -6.63 26.21
CA VAL A 303 -27.33 -5.45 25.75
C VAL A 303 -26.32 -4.36 25.36
N VAL A 304 -26.36 -3.93 24.10
CA VAL A 304 -25.55 -2.80 23.61
C VAL A 304 -26.36 -1.52 23.77
N GLY A 305 -25.83 -0.56 24.53
CA GLY A 305 -26.39 0.77 24.71
C GLY A 305 -25.40 1.86 24.33
N VAL A 306 -25.82 2.81 23.50
CA VAL A 306 -25.04 4.00 23.11
C VAL A 306 -25.49 5.18 23.97
N VAL A 307 -24.54 5.92 24.57
CA VAL A 307 -24.81 7.13 25.35
C VAL A 307 -24.14 8.32 24.68
N GLN A 308 -24.91 9.36 24.35
CA GLN A 308 -24.37 10.62 23.82
C GLN A 308 -23.87 11.53 24.94
N PRO A 309 -22.74 12.23 24.76
CA PRO A 309 -22.22 13.18 25.73
C PRO A 309 -22.94 14.54 25.61
N GLY A 310 -23.62 14.96 26.68
CA GLY A 310 -24.22 16.29 26.76
C GLY A 310 -24.77 16.58 28.16
N ILE A 311 -24.48 17.78 28.68
CA ILE A 311 -24.89 18.33 30.00
C ILE A 311 -24.09 17.74 31.19
N LEU A 312 -22.86 18.25 31.35
CA LEU A 312 -22.24 18.40 32.66
C LEU A 312 -22.89 19.60 33.37
N HIS A 313 -23.60 19.36 34.48
CA HIS A 313 -23.65 20.21 35.68
C HIS A 313 -24.75 19.75 36.65
N SER A 314 -24.39 19.15 37.79
CA SER A 314 -24.81 19.58 39.14
C SER A 314 -24.54 18.53 40.24
N LEU A 315 -24.11 19.01 41.42
CA LEU A 315 -24.20 18.36 42.75
C LEU A 315 -23.17 17.22 43.05
N PRO A 316 -22.88 16.88 44.34
CA PRO A 316 -21.85 17.62 45.10
C PRO A 316 -20.84 16.75 45.90
N HIS A 317 -19.70 17.32 46.31
CA HIS A 317 -18.83 16.79 47.37
C HIS A 317 -19.51 16.88 48.76
N PRO A 318 -19.27 15.98 49.74
CA PRO A 318 -18.01 15.92 50.52
C PRO A 318 -17.72 14.49 51.11
N PRO A 319 -16.94 14.27 52.21
CA PRO A 319 -15.74 14.94 52.74
C PRO A 319 -14.51 13.99 52.82
N GLN A 320 -13.35 14.53 53.22
CA GLN A 320 -12.15 13.76 53.61
C GLN A 320 -12.25 13.24 55.06
N ASP A 321 -11.47 12.22 55.41
CA ASP A 321 -10.98 12.04 56.79
C ASP A 321 -9.60 11.33 56.87
N HIS A 322 -8.88 11.63 57.96
CA HIS A 322 -7.50 11.31 58.39
C HIS A 322 -7.08 9.81 58.47
N ALA A 323 -5.83 9.35 58.73
CA ALA A 323 -4.45 9.87 58.63
C ALA A 323 -3.40 8.74 58.93
N GLU A 324 -2.15 8.92 58.47
CA GLU A 324 -0.82 8.45 58.95
C GLU A 324 -0.54 7.10 59.69
N HIS A 325 0.55 6.42 59.24
CA HIS A 325 1.65 5.71 59.97
C HIS A 325 2.07 4.38 59.27
N ILE A 326 3.24 4.23 58.62
CA ILE A 326 4.66 4.16 59.07
C ILE A 326 5.19 2.71 59.30
N LEU A 327 6.41 2.44 58.78
CA LEU A 327 7.35 1.29 58.96
C LEU A 327 7.27 0.01 58.06
N THR A 328 8.26 -0.08 57.17
CA THR A 328 9.03 -1.31 56.81
C THR A 328 10.09 -1.60 57.92
N PRO A 329 10.86 -2.73 57.99
CA PRO A 329 11.24 -3.65 56.88
C PRO A 329 11.43 -5.17 57.17
N SER A 330 11.73 -5.91 56.09
CA SER A 330 12.79 -6.95 55.97
C SER A 330 12.40 -8.42 55.72
N ALA A 331 13.27 -9.07 54.92
CA ALA A 331 13.53 -10.51 54.73
C ALA A 331 12.49 -11.42 54.05
N ALA A 332 12.69 -11.74 52.75
CA ALA A 332 13.27 -13.03 52.30
C ALA A 332 13.20 -13.26 50.77
N THR A 333 14.35 -13.41 50.11
CA THR A 333 14.54 -14.16 48.83
C THR A 333 14.99 -15.59 49.17
N PRO A 334 14.78 -16.64 48.34
CA PRO A 334 15.35 -16.80 46.98
C PRO A 334 14.32 -17.43 45.98
N THR A 335 14.60 -17.98 44.78
CA THR A 335 15.85 -18.33 44.06
C THR A 335 15.63 -18.27 42.53
N ILE A 336 16.67 -17.94 41.74
CA ILE A 336 16.68 -18.10 40.27
C ILE A 336 17.11 -19.54 39.90
N ARG A 337 16.50 -20.13 38.85
CA ARG A 337 17.05 -21.32 38.16
C ARG A 337 17.22 -21.09 36.65
N ARG A 338 18.48 -20.90 36.24
CA ARG A 338 18.96 -21.23 34.89
C ARG A 338 19.16 -22.75 34.79
N CYS A 339 18.84 -23.33 33.64
CA CYS A 339 19.37 -24.62 33.20
C CYS A 339 19.88 -24.48 31.76
N SER A 340 21.04 -25.06 31.48
CA SER A 340 21.76 -24.93 30.21
C SER A 340 22.26 -26.30 29.74
N ALA A 341 22.07 -26.62 28.45
CA ALA A 341 22.72 -27.69 27.66
C ALA A 341 22.55 -29.14 28.19
N THR A 342 22.23 -30.15 27.39
CA THR A 342 22.91 -30.65 26.18
C THR A 342 22.03 -31.71 25.49
N GLY A 343 22.30 -32.07 24.23
CA GLY A 343 21.82 -33.33 23.63
C GLY A 343 21.35 -33.24 22.17
N ASN A 344 22.24 -33.50 21.22
CA ASN A 344 21.88 -33.83 19.83
C ASN A 344 21.08 -35.14 19.77
N THR A 345 20.21 -35.31 18.77
CA THR A 345 20.21 -36.47 17.82
C THR A 345 19.30 -36.17 16.62
N TYR A 346 19.71 -36.66 15.44
CA TYR A 346 18.97 -36.63 14.17
C TYR A 346 17.60 -37.34 14.22
N ALA A 347 16.63 -36.86 13.45
CA ALA A 347 15.62 -37.72 12.81
C ALA A 347 15.11 -37.07 11.51
N SER A 348 15.36 -37.74 10.39
CA SER A 348 14.82 -37.42 9.06
C SER A 348 13.59 -38.27 8.75
N VAL A 349 12.52 -37.65 8.25
CA VAL A 349 11.69 -38.13 7.12
C VAL A 349 11.20 -36.90 6.35
#